data_AF-A0A9N8V937-F1
#
_entry.id   AF-A0A9N8V937-F1
#
_cell.length_a   1.000
_cell.length_b   1.000
_cell.length_c   1.000
_cell.angle_alpha   90.00
_cell.angle_beta   90.00
_cell.angle_gamma   90.00
#
_symmetry.space_group_name_H-M   'P 1'
#
loop_
_entity.id
_entity.type
_entity.pdbx_description
1 polymer ?
#
loop_
_entity_poly.entity_id
_entity_poly.type
_entity_poly.pdbx_seq_one_letter_code
_entity_poly.pdbx_strand_id
1 'polypeptide(L)'
;MTKYTFFLCLLLPILFISATPTFSFPAASSEIEKLLSSKSVFTYYWVSFESDHKSSRQVTIRTCDKKPIATVNKDFAIEMKTEGTGVSKSGKVFNFGDCDCGSGFDCFVELDKKKLPFGESSSENPLTPFVTIAANDIRPGTKLYIPKLDGMIMPGGERHNGCVKVDDEGHGFGERHIDFFVGKESNYKTLIKQKLFTEVEVFSAKKCNILNYSM
;
A
#
# COMPACT_ATOMS: atom_id res chain seq x y z
N MET A 1 -39.64 -76.50 -46.37
CA MET A 1 -38.41 -75.77 -46.75
C MET A 1 -38.69 -74.28 -46.74
N THR A 2 -38.43 -73.58 -45.63
CA THR A 2 -38.26 -72.12 -45.62
C THR A 2 -37.38 -71.78 -44.42
N LYS A 3 -36.19 -71.21 -44.68
CA LYS A 3 -35.14 -70.95 -43.70
C LYS A 3 -35.47 -69.69 -42.89
N TYR A 4 -35.35 -69.79 -41.58
CA TYR A 4 -35.30 -68.66 -40.66
C TYR A 4 -33.91 -68.01 -40.72
N THR A 5 -33.86 -66.68 -40.88
CA THR A 5 -32.64 -65.89 -40.70
C THR A 5 -32.84 -64.98 -39.49
N PHE A 6 -32.23 -65.37 -38.36
CA PHE A 6 -32.13 -64.54 -37.17
C PHE A 6 -31.02 -63.51 -37.37
N PHE A 7 -31.37 -62.22 -37.37
CA PHE A 7 -30.41 -61.12 -37.34
C PHE A 7 -30.08 -60.80 -35.89
N LEU A 8 -28.86 -61.12 -35.46
CA LEU A 8 -28.35 -60.83 -34.12
C LEU A 8 -27.86 -59.37 -34.11
N CYS A 9 -28.63 -58.47 -33.52
CA CYS A 9 -28.24 -57.06 -33.35
C CYS A 9 -27.43 -56.91 -32.06
N LEU A 10 -26.10 -56.86 -32.19
CA LEU A 10 -25.18 -56.53 -31.09
C LEU A 10 -25.32 -55.06 -30.71
N LEU A 11 -25.92 -54.77 -29.56
CA LEU A 11 -25.91 -53.47 -28.91
C LEU A 11 -24.60 -53.31 -28.13
N LEU A 12 -23.68 -52.49 -28.65
CA LEU A 12 -22.51 -52.03 -27.91
C LEU A 12 -22.90 -50.86 -26.98
N PRO A 13 -22.54 -50.90 -25.69
CA PRO A 13 -22.76 -49.76 -24.80
C PRO A 13 -21.76 -48.65 -25.15
N ILE A 14 -22.28 -47.54 -25.69
CA ILE A 14 -21.50 -46.32 -25.89
C ILE A 14 -21.33 -45.65 -24.52
N LEU A 15 -20.17 -45.85 -23.90
CA LEU A 15 -19.73 -45.11 -22.73
C LEU A 15 -19.45 -43.65 -23.14
N PHE A 16 -20.37 -42.75 -22.85
CA PHE A 16 -20.12 -41.32 -22.89
C PHE A 16 -19.19 -40.95 -21.73
N ILE A 17 -17.89 -40.89 -22.01
CA ILE A 17 -16.91 -40.28 -21.11
C ILE A 17 -17.16 -38.76 -21.19
N SER A 18 -17.91 -38.21 -20.24
CA SER A 18 -18.02 -36.75 -20.10
C SER A 18 -16.67 -36.23 -19.59
N ALA A 19 -15.81 -35.79 -20.51
CA ALA A 19 -14.62 -35.04 -20.17
C ALA A 19 -15.07 -33.69 -19.60
N THR A 20 -15.15 -33.58 -18.27
CA THR A 20 -15.29 -32.29 -17.62
C THR A 20 -13.99 -31.51 -17.89
N PRO A 21 -14.06 -30.29 -18.43
CA PRO A 21 -12.86 -29.48 -18.55
C PRO A 21 -12.40 -29.14 -17.14
N THR A 22 -11.34 -29.79 -16.70
CA THR A 22 -10.61 -29.39 -15.51
C THR A 22 -9.96 -28.05 -15.81
N PHE A 23 -10.62 -26.96 -15.41
CA PHE A 23 -9.97 -25.67 -15.27
C PHE A 23 -8.93 -25.79 -14.16
N SER A 24 -7.69 -26.12 -14.55
CA SER A 24 -6.54 -25.91 -13.69
C SER A 24 -6.32 -24.40 -13.58
N PHE A 25 -6.75 -23.82 -12.48
CA PHE A 25 -6.23 -22.52 -12.06
C PHE A 25 -4.71 -22.67 -11.89
N PRO A 26 -3.88 -21.81 -12.50
CA PRO A 26 -2.45 -21.84 -12.24
C PRO A 26 -2.24 -21.63 -10.74
N ALA A 27 -1.50 -22.55 -10.12
CA ALA A 27 -1.13 -22.46 -8.73
C ALA A 27 -0.34 -21.15 -8.51
N ALA A 28 -0.91 -20.22 -7.76
CA ALA A 28 -0.28 -18.97 -7.34
C ALA A 28 0.80 -19.21 -6.28
N SER A 29 1.78 -20.09 -6.53
CA SER A 29 2.73 -20.54 -5.49
C SER A 29 4.21 -20.51 -5.87
N SER A 30 4.62 -19.83 -6.95
CA SER A 30 6.05 -19.73 -7.32
C SER A 30 6.67 -18.33 -7.23
N GLU A 31 5.94 -17.33 -6.73
CA GLU A 31 6.43 -15.93 -6.64
C GLU A 31 6.70 -15.44 -5.21
N ILE A 32 6.28 -16.21 -4.21
CA ILE A 32 6.45 -15.94 -2.79
C ILE A 32 7.64 -16.77 -2.30
N GLU A 33 8.76 -16.12 -1.98
CA GLU A 33 10.02 -16.83 -1.74
C GLU A 33 10.20 -17.26 -0.28
N LYS A 34 9.87 -16.37 0.67
CA LYS A 34 10.20 -16.58 2.08
C LYS A 34 9.26 -15.81 3.00
N LEU A 35 8.74 -16.47 4.02
CA LEU A 35 8.06 -15.82 5.14
C LEU A 35 9.09 -14.99 5.93
N LEU A 36 8.90 -13.68 5.98
CA LEU A 36 9.72 -12.76 6.78
C LEU A 36 9.16 -12.64 8.20
N SER A 37 7.84 -12.59 8.32
CA SER A 37 7.13 -12.49 9.59
C SER A 37 5.74 -13.10 9.46
N SER A 38 5.37 -13.98 10.39
CA SER A 38 3.98 -14.48 10.49
C SER A 38 3.04 -13.50 11.20
N LYS A 39 3.60 -12.46 11.83
CA LYS A 39 2.85 -11.58 12.73
C LYS A 39 3.52 -10.21 12.84
N SER A 40 3.42 -9.42 11.78
CA SER A 40 3.81 -8.01 11.82
C SER A 40 2.64 -7.15 12.24
N VAL A 41 2.89 -6.13 13.06
CA VAL A 41 1.92 -5.05 13.31
C VAL A 41 1.64 -4.35 11.97
N PHE A 42 0.38 -4.06 11.71
CA PHE A 42 -0.06 -3.44 10.47
C PHE A 42 -0.82 -2.15 10.76
N THR A 43 -0.26 -1.03 10.34
CA THR A 43 -0.86 0.30 10.44
C THR A 43 -1.00 0.93 9.05
N TYR A 44 -1.56 2.14 9.03
CA TYR A 44 -1.74 2.93 7.82
C TYR A 44 -1.26 4.35 8.10
N TYR A 45 -0.66 4.98 7.10
CA TYR A 45 -0.27 6.39 7.15
C TYR A 45 -0.64 7.10 5.84
N TRP A 46 -0.72 8.43 5.89
CA TRP A 46 -1.19 9.25 4.78
C TRP A 46 -0.49 10.61 4.75
N VAL A 47 -0.75 11.38 3.71
CA VAL A 47 -0.33 12.78 3.66
C VAL A 47 -1.33 13.64 4.43
N SER A 48 -0.86 14.49 5.33
CA SER A 48 -1.73 15.48 5.99
C SER A 48 -2.18 16.54 4.98
N PHE A 49 -3.46 16.90 4.95
CA PHE A 49 -3.97 17.97 4.10
C PHE A 49 -4.45 19.13 4.95
N GLU A 50 -3.90 20.33 4.73
CA GLU A 50 -4.27 21.51 5.52
C GLU A 50 -5.76 21.88 5.39
N SER A 51 -6.41 21.46 4.29
CA SER A 51 -7.87 21.62 4.09
C SER A 51 -8.71 20.90 5.14
N ASP A 52 -8.16 19.87 5.79
CA ASP A 52 -8.92 19.01 6.70
C ASP A 52 -8.97 19.60 8.12
N HIS A 53 -8.15 20.63 8.37
CA HIS A 53 -8.05 21.32 9.66
C HIS A 53 -8.87 22.61 9.70
N LYS A 54 -9.77 22.70 10.69
CA LYS A 54 -10.73 23.81 10.84
C LYS A 54 -10.22 24.97 11.72
N SER A 55 -9.17 24.73 12.50
CA SER A 55 -8.60 25.72 13.41
C SER A 55 -8.11 26.96 12.66
N SER A 56 -8.14 28.12 13.30
CA SER A 56 -7.59 29.38 12.77
C SER A 56 -6.18 29.68 13.27
N ARG A 57 -5.66 28.87 14.22
CA ARG A 57 -4.30 29.04 14.75
C ARG A 57 -3.30 28.76 13.67
N GLN A 58 -2.33 29.65 13.51
CA GLN A 58 -1.29 29.56 12.49
C GLN A 58 0.08 29.42 13.13
N VAL A 59 1.01 28.83 12.38
CA VAL A 59 2.42 28.75 12.71
C VAL A 59 3.26 28.91 11.45
N THR A 60 4.43 29.51 11.58
CA THR A 60 5.41 29.55 10.48
C THR A 60 6.26 28.28 10.54
N ILE A 61 6.21 27.50 9.47
CA ILE A 61 7.12 26.36 9.27
C ILE A 61 8.43 26.86 8.63
N ARG A 62 9.54 26.23 9.01
CA ARG A 62 10.88 26.61 8.59
C ARG A 62 11.69 25.40 8.16
N THR A 63 12.70 25.64 7.33
CA THR A 63 13.76 24.68 7.00
C THR A 63 14.73 24.49 8.16
N CYS A 64 15.59 23.48 8.08
CA CYS A 64 16.61 23.15 9.09
C CYS A 64 17.53 24.33 9.47
N ASP A 65 17.78 25.26 8.54
CA ASP A 65 18.54 26.50 8.77
C ASP A 65 17.68 27.66 9.33
N LYS A 66 16.47 27.36 9.79
CA LYS A 66 15.47 28.28 10.35
C LYS A 66 14.95 29.32 9.36
N LYS A 67 15.13 29.12 8.05
CA LYS A 67 14.53 29.98 7.03
C LYS A 67 13.02 29.70 6.93
N PRO A 68 12.16 30.73 7.00
CA PRO A 68 10.71 30.55 6.87
C PRO A 68 10.34 30.14 5.44
N ILE A 69 9.43 29.16 5.31
CA ILE A 69 8.96 28.69 3.99
C ILE A 69 7.45 28.84 3.79
N ALA A 70 6.65 28.75 4.86
CA ALA A 70 5.22 29.02 4.81
C ALA A 70 4.64 29.35 6.20
N THR A 71 3.48 30.00 6.21
CA THR A 71 2.61 30.09 7.40
C THR A 71 1.37 29.26 7.12
N VAL A 72 1.11 28.29 8.00
CA VAL A 72 0.07 27.26 7.82
C VAL A 72 -0.72 27.08 9.10
N ASN A 73 -1.85 26.37 9.01
CA ASN A 73 -2.61 25.94 10.19
C ASN A 73 -1.71 25.14 11.17
N LYS A 74 -1.84 25.43 12.47
CA LYS A 74 -1.00 24.81 13.52
C LYS A 74 -1.28 23.32 13.69
N ASP A 75 -2.54 22.90 13.62
CA ASP A 75 -2.91 21.50 13.80
C ASP A 75 -2.45 20.67 12.58
N PHE A 76 -2.50 21.26 11.39
CA PHE A 76 -1.86 20.73 10.18
C PHE A 76 -0.34 20.58 10.35
N ALA A 77 0.36 21.59 10.88
CA ALA A 77 1.80 21.50 11.10
C ALA A 77 2.18 20.40 12.12
N ILE A 78 1.33 20.15 13.12
CA ILE A 78 1.50 19.06 14.08
C ILE A 78 1.31 17.71 13.38
N GLU A 79 0.21 17.53 12.64
CA GLU A 79 -0.06 16.27 11.93
C GLU A 79 0.99 16.00 10.86
N MET A 80 1.38 16.99 10.06
CA MET A 80 2.47 16.88 9.08
C MET A 80 3.81 16.46 9.70
N LYS A 81 4.10 16.86 10.95
CA LYS A 81 5.29 16.39 11.69
C LYS A 81 5.17 14.92 12.12
N THR A 82 3.96 14.45 12.38
CA THR A 82 3.69 13.05 12.75
C THR A 82 3.68 12.14 11.52
N GLU A 83 2.96 12.53 10.47
CA GLU A 83 2.79 11.75 9.24
C GLU A 83 3.97 11.87 8.27
N GLY A 84 4.87 12.83 8.50
CA GLY A 84 6.08 13.05 7.70
C GLY A 84 5.87 13.87 6.41
N THR A 85 4.65 13.94 5.87
CA THR A 85 4.32 14.76 4.68
C THR A 85 3.05 15.57 4.87
N GLY A 86 3.01 16.78 4.32
CA GLY A 86 1.81 17.61 4.30
C GLY A 86 1.62 18.41 3.01
N VAL A 87 0.35 18.66 2.65
CA VAL A 87 -0.07 19.48 1.52
C VAL A 87 -0.86 20.68 2.03
N SER A 88 -0.33 21.88 1.81
CA SER A 88 -1.00 23.13 2.19
C SER A 88 -2.23 23.42 1.33
N LYS A 89 -3.07 24.37 1.77
CA LYS A 89 -4.21 24.90 1.01
C LYS A 89 -3.81 25.50 -0.34
N SER A 90 -2.59 26.04 -0.43
CA SER A 90 -2.01 26.55 -1.69
C SER A 90 -1.56 25.44 -2.64
N GLY A 91 -1.60 24.19 -2.18
CA GLY A 91 -1.18 23.01 -2.93
C GLY A 91 0.32 22.72 -2.87
N LYS A 92 1.12 23.48 -2.10
CA LYS A 92 2.53 23.16 -1.84
C LYS A 92 2.66 21.88 -1.01
N VAL A 93 3.65 21.05 -1.34
CA VAL A 93 3.99 19.80 -0.66
C VAL A 93 5.22 20.03 0.22
N PHE A 94 5.18 19.55 1.45
CA PHE A 94 6.30 19.62 2.39
C PHE A 94 6.57 18.24 2.99
N ASN A 95 7.85 17.87 3.10
CA ASN A 95 8.27 16.79 3.99
C ASN A 95 8.82 17.34 5.30
N PHE A 96 8.68 16.56 6.36
CA PHE A 96 9.48 16.71 7.57
C PHE A 96 10.92 16.29 7.28
N GLY A 97 11.88 17.17 7.53
CA GLY A 97 13.29 16.98 7.21
C GLY A 97 14.08 16.25 8.29
N ASP A 98 15.19 15.64 7.88
CA ASP A 98 16.12 14.92 8.77
C ASP A 98 17.11 15.88 9.44
N CYS A 99 16.63 16.62 10.45
CA CYS A 99 17.47 17.46 11.31
C CYS A 99 16.88 17.57 12.72
N ASP A 100 17.69 17.98 13.70
CA ASP A 100 17.20 18.20 15.07
C ASP A 100 16.55 19.59 15.19
N CYS A 101 15.23 19.62 15.30
CA CYS A 101 14.44 20.83 15.59
C CYS A 101 13.61 20.71 16.88
N GLY A 102 13.93 19.75 17.75
CA GLY A 102 13.21 19.51 18.99
C GLY A 102 11.68 19.51 18.82
N SER A 103 10.97 20.27 19.66
CA SER A 103 9.50 20.39 19.61
C SER A 103 8.99 21.46 18.64
N GLY A 104 9.87 22.18 17.95
CA GLY A 104 9.52 23.25 17.01
C GLY A 104 9.01 22.76 15.65
N PHE A 105 8.83 23.73 14.75
CA PHE A 105 8.36 23.55 13.37
C PHE A 105 9.43 23.96 12.35
N ASP A 106 10.69 23.65 12.67
CA ASP A 106 11.88 24.14 11.94
C ASP A 106 12.61 23.02 11.16
N CYS A 107 11.93 21.92 10.84
CA CYS A 107 12.46 20.85 9.99
C CYS A 107 11.49 20.54 8.85
N PHE A 108 11.28 21.47 7.93
CA PHE A 108 10.47 21.19 6.74
C PHE A 108 11.20 21.55 5.46
N VAL A 109 10.96 20.76 4.42
CA VAL A 109 11.48 20.98 3.08
C VAL A 109 10.30 21.09 2.12
N GLU A 110 10.24 22.18 1.36
CA GLU A 110 9.26 22.31 0.26
C GLU A 110 9.72 21.50 -0.94
N LEU A 111 8.82 20.66 -1.47
CA LEU A 111 9.12 19.75 -2.58
C LEU A 111 8.54 20.24 -3.90
N ASP A 112 9.11 19.75 -5.00
CA ASP A 112 8.49 19.87 -6.31
C ASP A 112 7.30 18.89 -6.42
N LYS A 113 6.09 19.40 -6.23
CA LYS A 113 4.83 18.64 -6.34
C LYS A 113 4.71 17.83 -7.63
N LYS A 114 5.27 18.28 -8.75
CA LYS A 114 5.15 17.54 -10.01
C LYS A 114 5.92 16.22 -9.98
N LYS A 115 6.97 16.15 -9.15
CA LYS A 115 7.81 14.96 -8.97
C LYS A 115 7.37 14.15 -7.75
N LEU A 116 7.03 14.85 -6.67
CA LEU A 116 6.76 14.29 -5.34
C LEU A 116 5.37 14.73 -4.85
N PRO A 117 4.27 14.34 -5.55
CA PRO A 117 2.93 14.83 -5.24
C PRO A 117 2.42 14.40 -3.86
N PHE A 118 3.00 13.34 -3.30
CA PHE A 118 2.66 12.75 -2.01
C PHE A 118 3.81 12.74 -1.02
N GLY A 119 4.91 13.44 -1.30
CA GLY A 119 6.13 13.39 -0.51
C GLY A 119 7.21 12.49 -1.10
N GLU A 120 8.39 12.67 -0.55
CA GLU A 120 9.58 11.85 -0.71
C GLU A 120 9.67 10.87 0.46
N SER A 121 10.03 9.63 0.16
CA SER A 121 10.26 8.60 1.16
C SER A 121 11.68 8.69 1.73
N SER A 122 11.97 7.96 2.81
CA SER A 122 13.34 7.85 3.35
C SER A 122 14.38 7.34 2.35
N SER A 123 13.94 6.69 1.26
CA SER A 123 14.79 6.19 0.18
C SER A 123 14.88 7.13 -1.03
N GLU A 124 14.51 8.41 -0.85
CA GLU A 124 14.56 9.46 -1.88
C GLU A 124 13.69 9.17 -3.12
N ASN A 125 12.63 8.37 -2.94
CA ASN A 125 11.68 8.01 -4.00
C ASN A 125 10.30 8.67 -3.76
N PRO A 126 9.48 8.86 -4.80
CA PRO A 126 8.11 9.31 -4.60
C PRO A 126 7.28 8.33 -3.78
N LEU A 127 6.60 8.82 -2.74
CA LEU A 127 5.59 8.04 -2.03
C LEU A 127 4.44 7.68 -2.98
N THR A 128 4.15 6.39 -3.10
CA THR A 128 3.16 5.87 -4.05
C THR A 128 2.04 5.16 -3.29
N PRO A 129 0.82 5.71 -3.28
CA PRO A 129 -0.30 5.15 -2.53
C PRO A 129 -0.59 3.70 -2.90
N PHE A 130 -0.92 2.94 -1.88
CA PHE A 130 -1.23 1.52 -1.91
C PHE A 130 -0.08 0.60 -2.30
N VAL A 131 1.15 1.08 -2.46
CA VAL A 131 2.31 0.20 -2.72
C VAL A 131 3.55 0.53 -1.92
N THR A 132 3.70 1.75 -1.41
CA THR A 132 4.79 2.08 -0.49
C THR A 132 4.51 1.53 0.92
N ILE A 133 5.53 0.89 1.50
CA ILE A 133 5.57 0.46 2.89
C ILE A 133 6.68 1.21 3.61
N ALA A 134 6.35 1.71 4.80
CA ALA A 134 7.35 2.07 5.79
C ALA A 134 7.65 0.89 6.73
N ALA A 135 8.92 0.54 6.87
CA ALA A 135 9.39 -0.52 7.77
C ALA A 135 10.88 -0.34 8.09
N ASN A 136 11.28 -0.50 9.35
CA ASN A 136 12.65 -0.21 9.80
C ASN A 136 13.56 -1.46 9.83
N ASP A 137 12.98 -2.66 9.87
CA ASP A 137 13.70 -3.94 9.97
C ASP A 137 13.76 -4.71 8.64
N ILE A 138 13.27 -4.11 7.55
CA ILE A 138 13.30 -4.67 6.20
C ILE A 138 14.07 -3.71 5.29
N ARG A 139 15.05 -4.24 4.56
CA ARG A 139 15.89 -3.42 3.68
C ARG A 139 15.05 -2.66 2.64
N PRO A 140 15.27 -1.35 2.43
CA PRO A 140 14.67 -0.61 1.34
C PRO A 140 14.85 -1.27 -0.03
N GLY A 141 13.87 -1.06 -0.91
CA GLY A 141 13.77 -1.73 -2.21
C GLY A 141 13.23 -3.15 -2.17
N THR A 142 13.03 -3.74 -0.98
CA THR A 142 12.49 -5.10 -0.86
C THR A 142 11.02 -5.13 -1.28
N LYS A 143 10.71 -5.96 -2.27
CA LYS A 143 9.33 -6.28 -2.66
C LYS A 143 8.74 -7.31 -1.72
N LEU A 144 7.54 -7.03 -1.24
CA LEU A 144 6.80 -7.87 -0.32
C LEU A 144 5.51 -8.35 -0.96
N TYR A 145 5.05 -9.51 -0.49
CA TYR A 145 3.69 -9.97 -0.68
C TYR A 145 3.00 -10.05 0.67
N ILE A 146 1.84 -9.41 0.77
CA ILE A 146 0.99 -9.39 1.97
C ILE A 146 -0.36 -10.01 1.58
N PRO A 147 -0.65 -11.27 1.97
CA PRO A 147 -1.85 -11.99 1.53
C PRO A 147 -3.16 -11.28 1.86
N LYS A 148 -3.20 -10.52 2.96
CA LYS A 148 -4.39 -9.76 3.38
C LYS A 148 -4.74 -8.60 2.45
N LEU A 149 -3.77 -8.10 1.69
CA LEU A 149 -3.99 -7.08 0.67
C LEU A 149 -4.40 -7.69 -0.68
N ASP A 150 -4.14 -8.97 -0.94
CA ASP A 150 -4.54 -9.61 -2.19
C ASP A 150 -6.07 -9.75 -2.29
N GLY A 151 -6.62 -9.26 -3.40
CA GLY A 151 -8.05 -9.19 -3.68
C GLY A 151 -8.79 -8.06 -2.96
N MET A 152 -8.14 -7.28 -2.10
CA MET A 152 -8.74 -6.14 -1.40
C MET A 152 -9.11 -5.03 -2.40
N ILE A 153 -10.29 -4.44 -2.26
CA ILE A 153 -10.75 -3.38 -3.16
C ILE A 153 -10.22 -2.03 -2.66
N MET A 154 -9.32 -1.43 -3.43
CA MET A 154 -8.80 -0.09 -3.16
C MET A 154 -9.90 0.96 -3.35
N PRO A 155 -9.79 2.15 -2.73
CA PRO A 155 -10.76 3.24 -2.89
C PRO A 155 -11.08 3.62 -4.35
N GLY A 156 -10.16 3.42 -5.30
CA GLY A 156 -10.39 3.57 -6.74
C GLY A 156 -11.18 2.43 -7.42
N GLY A 157 -11.57 1.39 -6.68
CA GLY A 157 -12.32 0.23 -7.16
C GLY A 157 -11.46 -0.94 -7.67
N GLU A 158 -10.16 -0.72 -7.86
CA GLU A 158 -9.21 -1.72 -8.31
C GLU A 158 -8.92 -2.76 -7.22
N ARG A 159 -8.65 -4.01 -7.62
CA ARG A 159 -8.25 -5.07 -6.70
C ARG A 159 -6.75 -5.04 -6.51
N HIS A 160 -6.32 -4.93 -5.27
CA HIS A 160 -4.91 -4.99 -4.91
C HIS A 160 -4.38 -6.42 -5.07
N ASN A 161 -3.17 -6.61 -5.58
CA ASN A 161 -2.57 -7.92 -5.89
C ASN A 161 -1.64 -8.46 -4.78
N GLY A 162 -1.72 -7.88 -3.59
CA GLY A 162 -0.87 -8.17 -2.44
C GLY A 162 0.58 -7.65 -2.54
N CYS A 163 1.01 -7.13 -3.68
CA CYS A 163 2.40 -6.70 -3.91
C CYS A 163 2.66 -5.27 -3.48
N VAL A 164 3.67 -5.08 -2.63
CA VAL A 164 4.10 -3.77 -2.13
C VAL A 164 5.62 -3.69 -2.07
N LYS A 165 6.18 -2.50 -1.85
CA LYS A 165 7.63 -2.23 -1.80
C LYS A 165 7.96 -1.46 -0.52
N VAL A 166 8.96 -1.94 0.22
CA VAL A 166 9.57 -1.15 1.29
C VAL A 166 10.40 -0.06 0.66
N ASP A 167 10.04 1.18 0.89
CA ASP A 167 10.73 2.35 0.33
C ASP A 167 10.79 3.52 1.31
N ASP A 168 10.25 3.34 2.52
CA ASP A 168 10.10 4.38 3.52
C ASP A 168 10.42 3.85 4.92
N GLU A 169 10.59 4.75 5.89
CA GLU A 169 10.89 4.43 7.29
C GLU A 169 9.98 5.22 8.23
N GLY A 170 9.69 4.63 9.39
CA GLY A 170 8.83 5.25 10.39
C GLY A 170 9.56 5.64 11.66
N HIS A 171 9.17 6.78 12.22
CA HIS A 171 9.68 7.22 13.52
C HIS A 171 9.02 6.43 14.65
N GLY A 172 9.83 5.84 15.53
CA GLY A 172 9.33 5.08 16.69
C GLY A 172 8.86 3.66 16.37
N PHE A 173 9.13 3.15 15.16
CA PHE A 173 8.86 1.74 14.85
C PHE A 173 9.88 0.84 15.52
N GLY A 174 9.39 -0.26 16.09
CA GLY A 174 10.22 -1.40 16.49
C GLY A 174 10.38 -2.39 15.33
N GLU A 175 10.81 -3.60 15.66
CA GLU A 175 10.83 -4.71 14.71
C GLU A 175 9.41 -5.17 14.33
N ARG A 176 9.25 -5.71 13.12
CA ARG A 176 8.01 -6.29 12.58
C ARG A 176 6.84 -5.32 12.55
N HIS A 177 7.10 -4.07 12.18
CA HIS A 177 6.07 -3.06 11.92
C HIS A 177 5.98 -2.80 10.42
N ILE A 178 4.78 -2.91 9.87
CA ILE A 178 4.46 -2.57 8.48
C ILE A 178 3.46 -1.43 8.49
N ASP A 179 3.86 -0.27 7.97
CA ASP A 179 2.96 0.86 7.81
C ASP A 179 2.61 1.05 6.33
N PHE A 180 1.32 0.97 6.02
CA PHE A 180 0.83 0.95 4.65
C PHE A 180 0.44 2.34 4.19
N PHE A 181 1.13 2.87 3.18
CA PHE A 181 0.87 4.21 2.69
C PHE A 181 -0.43 4.24 1.87
N VAL A 182 -1.44 4.99 2.34
CA VAL A 182 -2.75 5.07 1.68
C VAL A 182 -3.02 6.42 1.03
N GLY A 183 -2.06 7.35 1.07
CA GLY A 183 -2.11 8.66 0.44
C GLY A 183 -3.02 9.68 1.13
N LYS A 184 -4.24 9.29 1.56
CA LYS A 184 -5.23 10.17 2.21
C LYS A 184 -5.93 9.49 3.40
N GLU A 185 -6.29 10.25 4.42
CA GLU A 185 -7.09 9.75 5.55
C GLU A 185 -8.47 9.20 5.09
N SER A 186 -9.06 9.78 4.05
CA SER A 186 -10.32 9.27 3.47
C SER A 186 -10.17 7.87 2.85
N ASN A 187 -8.99 7.54 2.33
CA ASN A 187 -8.67 6.20 1.86
C ASN A 187 -8.56 5.23 3.03
N TYR A 188 -7.86 5.61 4.09
CA TYR A 188 -7.83 4.85 5.35
C TYR A 188 -9.24 4.55 5.87
N LYS A 189 -10.08 5.58 6.01
CA LYS A 189 -11.48 5.46 6.45
C LYS A 189 -12.30 4.51 5.58
N THR A 190 -12.03 4.48 4.28
CA THR A 190 -12.68 3.55 3.34
C THR A 190 -12.21 2.11 3.57
N LEU A 191 -10.90 1.89 3.67
CA LEU A 191 -10.30 0.57 3.87
C LEU A 191 -10.76 -0.07 5.19
N ILE A 192 -10.74 0.67 6.31
CA ILE A 192 -11.12 0.11 7.61
C ILE A 192 -12.61 -0.23 7.71
N LYS A 193 -13.47 0.47 6.95
CA LYS A 193 -14.90 0.13 6.85
C LYS A 193 -15.12 -1.18 6.12
N GLN A 194 -14.28 -1.48 5.12
CA GLN A 194 -14.33 -2.76 4.44
C GLN A 194 -13.77 -3.87 5.35
N LYS A 195 -12.55 -3.68 5.83
CA LYS A 195 -11.86 -4.65 6.67
C LYS A 195 -10.67 -4.00 7.38
N LEU A 196 -10.71 -3.97 8.70
CA LEU A 196 -9.56 -3.58 9.51
C LEU A 196 -8.62 -4.78 9.70
N PHE A 197 -7.34 -4.56 9.43
CA PHE A 197 -6.25 -5.45 9.83
C PHE A 197 -5.33 -4.69 10.77
N THR A 198 -4.95 -5.33 11.87
CA THR A 198 -3.93 -4.82 12.81
C THR A 198 -2.66 -5.65 12.78
N GLU A 199 -2.70 -6.81 12.10
CA GLU A 199 -1.59 -7.73 11.98
C GLU A 199 -1.61 -8.41 10.60
N VAL A 200 -0.44 -8.70 10.03
CA VAL A 200 -0.31 -9.38 8.73
C VAL A 200 0.82 -10.39 8.73
N GLU A 201 0.70 -11.39 7.87
CA GLU A 201 1.85 -12.17 7.40
C GLU A 201 2.56 -11.40 6.28
N VAL A 202 3.89 -11.44 6.29
CA VAL A 202 4.74 -10.71 5.36
C VAL A 202 5.71 -11.70 4.72
N PHE A 203 5.71 -11.74 3.40
CA PHE A 203 6.62 -12.56 2.63
C PHE A 203 7.51 -11.69 1.75
N SER A 204 8.77 -12.08 1.55
CA SER A 204 9.59 -11.52 0.48
C SER A 204 9.14 -12.10 -0.85
N ALA A 205 8.95 -11.26 -1.86
CA ALA A 205 8.49 -11.66 -3.18
C ALA A 205 9.23 -10.88 -4.27
N LYS A 206 10.42 -11.35 -4.70
CA LYS A 206 11.21 -10.60 -5.70
C LYS A 206 10.49 -10.43 -7.04
N LYS A 207 9.61 -11.38 -7.38
CA LYS A 207 8.81 -11.38 -8.60
C LYS A 207 7.50 -10.60 -8.48
N CYS A 208 7.17 -10.05 -7.31
CA CYS A 208 5.96 -9.25 -7.15
C CYS A 208 5.93 -8.10 -8.16
N ASN A 209 4.82 -7.99 -8.88
CA ASN A 209 4.57 -6.88 -9.79
C ASN A 209 3.93 -5.73 -9.01
N ILE A 210 4.66 -4.62 -8.86
CA ILE A 210 4.14 -3.42 -8.20
C ILE A 210 3.23 -2.72 -9.20
N LEU A 211 1.94 -2.64 -8.88
CA LEU A 211 0.94 -1.97 -9.72
C LEU A 211 0.87 -0.47 -9.39
N ASN A 212 0.16 0.27 -10.23
CA ASN A 212 -0.22 1.64 -9.95
C ASN A 212 -1.74 1.66 -9.79
N TYR A 213 -2.22 2.11 -8.64
CA TYR A 213 -3.64 2.12 -8.30
C TYR A 213 -4.18 3.55 -8.32
N SER A 214 -5.38 3.70 -8.84
CA SER A 214 -6.12 4.94 -8.87
C SER A 214 -6.61 5.33 -7.47
N MET A 215 -6.63 6.64 -7.20
CA MET A 215 -7.14 7.24 -5.96
C MET A 215 -8.32 8.17 -6.22
#